data_AF-A0A2V8T8L2-F1
#
_entry.id   AF-A0A2V8T8L2-F1
#
_cell.length_a   1.000
_cell.length_b   1.000
_cell.length_c   1.000
_cell.angle_alpha   90.00
_cell.angle_beta   90.00
_cell.angle_gamma   90.00
#
_symmetry.space_group_name_H-M   'P 1'
#
loop_
_entity.id
_entity.type
_entity.pdbx_description
1 polymer ?
#
loop_
_entity_poly.entity_id
_entity_poly.type
_entity_poly.pdbx_seq_one_letter_code
_entity_poly.pdbx_strand_id
1 'polypeptide(L)'
;MQLTGDLGDFALTDILQILSLSRKTGVVSLEGAGWEGKIEVESGRITHSSLRPGETLTDSLALAGLLGDDALRTLAANRDGKDSALERLLVESGILTRNGLTAAARRHTQRVIAKLVRLE
;
A
#
# COMPACT_ATOMS: atom_id res chain seq x y z
N MET A 1 3.37 10.32 19.81
CA MET A 1 3.50 9.06 20.57
C MET A 1 3.82 7.95 19.59
N GLN A 2 4.77 7.09 19.92
CA GLN A 2 5.15 5.92 19.14
C GLN A 2 4.78 4.69 19.96
N LEU A 3 4.00 3.79 19.37
CA LEU A 3 3.69 2.48 19.94
C LEU A 3 4.62 1.47 19.28
N THR A 4 5.46 0.81 20.09
CA THR A 4 6.37 -0.24 19.65
C THR A 4 6.07 -1.48 20.48
N GLY A 5 6.01 -2.64 19.85
CA GLY A 5 5.72 -3.92 20.50
C GLY A 5 5.94 -5.08 19.54
N ASP A 6 5.80 -6.30 20.06
CA ASP A 6 5.88 -7.54 19.28
C ASP A 6 4.47 -7.98 18.87
N LEU A 7 4.29 -8.45 17.63
CA LEU A 7 3.01 -8.99 17.15
C LEU A 7 2.64 -10.31 17.82
N GLY A 8 3.60 -11.00 18.46
CA GLY A 8 3.33 -12.17 19.29
C GLY A 8 2.49 -11.88 20.54
N ASP A 9 2.50 -10.63 21.03
CA ASP A 9 1.71 -10.20 22.19
C ASP A 9 0.37 -9.57 21.77
N PHE A 10 0.30 -8.99 20.57
CA PHE A 10 -0.88 -8.32 20.04
C PHE A 10 -1.02 -8.57 18.55
N ALA A 11 -2.10 -9.22 18.14
CA ALA A 11 -2.41 -9.39 16.73
C ALA A 11 -2.57 -8.03 16.04
N LEU A 12 -2.06 -7.94 14.81
CA LEU A 12 -2.16 -6.81 13.90
C LEU A 12 -3.63 -6.40 13.70
N THR A 13 -4.56 -7.36 13.65
CA THR A 13 -5.99 -7.06 13.57
C THR A 13 -6.49 -6.23 14.74
N ASP A 14 -5.99 -6.50 15.96
CA ASP A 14 -6.37 -5.77 17.17
C ASP A 14 -5.76 -4.36 17.16
N ILE A 15 -4.50 -4.24 16.73
CA ILE A 15 -3.84 -2.94 16.54
C ILE A 15 -4.63 -2.08 15.55
N LEU A 16 -4.99 -2.64 14.39
CA LEU A 16 -5.78 -1.94 13.38
C LEU A 16 -7.16 -1.54 13.89
N GLN A 17 -7.81 -2.40 14.68
CA GLN A 17 -9.09 -2.08 15.32
C GLN A 17 -8.96 -0.90 16.29
N ILE A 18 -7.92 -0.89 17.14
CA ILE A 18 -7.66 0.21 18.07
C ILE A 18 -7.43 1.51 17.31
N LEU A 19 -6.61 1.49 16.26
CA LEU A 19 -6.34 2.66 15.43
C LEU A 19 -7.61 3.21 14.76
N SER A 20 -8.49 2.32 14.29
CA SER A 20 -9.80 2.67 13.74
C SER A 20 -10.70 3.34 14.78
N LEU A 21 -10.89 2.71 15.94
CA LEU A 21 -11.77 3.22 17.01
C LEU A 21 -11.29 4.55 17.58
N SER A 22 -9.98 4.71 17.73
CA SER A 22 -9.36 5.93 18.24
C SER A 22 -9.17 7.02 17.18
N ARG A 23 -9.54 6.76 15.92
CA ARG A 23 -9.38 7.65 14.76
C ARG A 23 -7.95 8.21 14.63
N LYS A 24 -6.94 7.37 14.87
CA LYS A 24 -5.54 7.78 14.81
C LYS A 24 -5.10 7.95 13.35
N THR A 25 -4.18 8.89 13.15
CA THR A 25 -3.42 9.06 11.91
C THR A 25 -1.98 8.71 12.19
N GLY A 26 -1.34 7.95 11.30
CA GLY A 26 0.05 7.55 11.44
C GLY A 26 0.43 6.40 10.52
N VAL A 27 1.63 5.86 10.74
CA VAL A 27 2.16 4.72 10.00
C VAL A 27 2.43 3.59 10.97
N VAL A 28 1.88 2.41 10.69
CA VAL A 28 2.26 1.16 11.35
C VAL A 28 3.37 0.54 10.52
N SER A 29 4.54 0.36 11.12
CA SER A 29 5.67 -0.33 10.49
C SER A 29 5.79 -1.71 11.13
N LEU A 30 5.92 -2.73 10.29
CA LEU A 30 6.00 -4.14 10.67
C LEU A 30 7.31 -4.68 10.09
N GLU A 31 8.03 -5.45 10.88
CA GLU A 31 9.28 -6.08 10.46
C GLU A 31 9.24 -7.54 10.90
N GLY A 32 9.56 -8.44 9.98
CA GLY A 32 9.68 -9.86 10.23
C GLY A 32 10.91 -10.44 9.53
N ALA A 33 11.08 -11.76 9.62
CA ALA A 33 12.26 -12.43 9.07
C ALA A 33 12.31 -12.31 7.54
N GLY A 34 13.05 -11.31 7.05
CA GLY A 34 13.23 -11.05 5.62
C GLY A 34 12.07 -10.30 4.95
N TRP A 35 11.16 -9.71 5.73
CA TRP A 35 10.10 -8.87 5.18
C TRP A 35 9.82 -7.61 6.01
N GLU A 36 9.36 -6.56 5.35
CA GLU A 36 8.95 -5.28 5.92
C GLU A 36 7.55 -4.93 5.42
N GLY A 37 6.65 -4.59 6.34
CA GLY A 37 5.32 -4.10 6.06
C GLY A 37 5.14 -2.65 6.49
N LYS A 38 4.37 -1.87 5.74
CA LYS A 38 3.89 -0.55 6.19
C LYS A 38 2.41 -0.41 5.92
N ILE A 39 1.70 0.17 6.87
CA ILE A 39 0.27 0.51 6.76
C ILE A 39 0.11 1.97 7.14
N GLU A 40 -0.35 2.79 6.19
CA GLU A 40 -0.70 4.18 6.44
C GLU A 40 -2.17 4.27 6.86
N VAL A 41 -2.40 4.96 7.96
CA VAL A 41 -3.72 5.16 8.54
C VAL A 41 -3.98 6.66 8.63
N GLU A 42 -5.14 7.10 8.17
CA GLU A 42 -5.61 8.47 8.26
C GLU A 42 -7.01 8.49 8.89
N SER A 43 -7.15 9.19 10.02
CA SER A 43 -8.41 9.28 10.77
C SER A 43 -9.05 7.90 11.04
N GLY A 44 -8.23 6.90 11.36
CA GLY A 44 -8.66 5.53 11.61
C GLY A 44 -8.93 4.69 10.36
N ARG A 45 -8.68 5.22 9.15
CA ARG A 45 -8.89 4.51 7.88
C ARG A 45 -7.56 4.15 7.26
N ILE A 46 -7.42 2.91 6.81
CA ILE A 46 -6.24 2.51 6.03
C ILE A 46 -6.32 3.16 4.65
N THR A 47 -5.30 3.93 4.30
CA THR A 47 -5.21 4.65 3.01
C THR A 47 -4.26 3.95 2.06
N HIS A 48 -3.12 3.48 2.58
CA HIS A 48 -2.08 2.82 1.81
C HIS A 48 -1.46 1.67 2.61
N SER A 49 -0.91 0.69 1.90
CA SER A 49 -0.08 -0.34 2.53
C SER A 49 0.94 -0.90 1.54
N SER A 50 2.12 -1.24 2.04
CA SER A 50 3.19 -1.89 1.27
C SER A 50 3.76 -3.09 2.03
N LEU A 51 4.31 -4.05 1.27
CA LEU A 51 5.02 -5.22 1.78
C LEU A 51 6.26 -5.43 0.91
N ARG A 52 7.42 -5.62 1.53
CA ARG A 52 8.69 -5.94 0.87
C ARG A 52 9.29 -7.22 1.46
N PRO A 53 9.79 -8.16 0.65
CA PRO A 53 9.57 -8.24 -0.79
C PRO A 53 8.08 -8.47 -1.09
N GLY A 54 7.58 -7.86 -2.15
CA GLY A 54 6.17 -7.94 -2.49
C GLY A 54 5.85 -7.24 -3.81
N GLU A 55 4.65 -7.52 -4.30
CA GLU A 55 4.07 -6.84 -5.45
C GLU A 55 3.85 -5.35 -5.10
N THR A 56 4.24 -4.44 -5.99
CA THR A 56 3.93 -3.00 -5.87
C THR A 56 2.59 -2.66 -6.52
N LEU A 57 2.06 -1.46 -6.27
CA LEU A 57 0.86 -1.01 -6.98
C LEU A 57 1.09 -0.98 -8.51
N THR A 58 2.29 -0.60 -8.95
CA THR A 58 2.67 -0.63 -10.36
C THR A 58 2.60 -2.05 -10.94
N ASP A 59 3.13 -3.04 -10.22
CA ASP A 59 3.07 -4.44 -10.66
C ASP A 59 1.60 -4.91 -10.75
N SER A 60 0.77 -4.51 -9.78
CA SER A 60 -0.67 -4.79 -9.80
C SER A 60 -1.40 -4.18 -11.00
N LEU A 61 -1.03 -2.96 -11.38
CA LEU A 61 -1.60 -2.26 -12.53
C LEU A 61 -1.13 -2.88 -13.86
N ALA A 62 0.14 -3.29 -13.91
CA ALA A 62 0.73 -3.99 -15.05
C ALA A 62 0.03 -5.32 -15.30
N LEU A 63 -0.12 -6.14 -14.25
CA LEU A 63 -0.79 -7.45 -14.32
C LEU A 63 -2.26 -7.35 -14.71
N ALA A 64 -2.93 -6.24 -14.37
CA ALA A 64 -4.30 -5.97 -14.77
C ALA A 64 -4.43 -5.56 -16.26
N GLY A 65 -3.33 -5.45 -17.00
CA GLY A 65 -3.31 -4.98 -18.39
C GLY A 65 -3.66 -3.50 -18.54
N LEU A 66 -3.62 -2.75 -17.43
CA LEU A 66 -4.02 -1.34 -17.39
C LEU A 66 -2.86 -0.40 -17.73
N LEU A 67 -1.64 -0.92 -17.83
CA LEU A 67 -0.46 -0.17 -18.24
C LEU A 67 0.02 -0.71 -19.58
N GLY A 68 0.07 0.15 -20.61
CA GLY A 68 0.76 -0.18 -21.85
C GLY A 68 2.28 -0.21 -21.67
N ASP A 69 3.00 -0.85 -22.59
CA ASP A 69 4.45 -1.05 -22.54
C ASP A 69 5.24 0.27 -22.37
N ASP A 70 4.75 1.37 -22.97
CA ASP A 70 5.38 2.69 -22.84
C ASP A 70 5.25 3.26 -21.43
N ALA A 71 4.10 3.07 -20.79
CA ALA A 71 3.90 3.49 -19.40
C ALA A 71 4.79 2.67 -18.46
N LEU A 72 4.89 1.36 -18.67
CA LEU A 72 5.77 0.49 -17.88
C LEU A 72 7.24 0.91 -18.00
N ARG A 73 7.70 1.30 -19.19
CA ARG A 73 9.05 1.82 -19.41
C ARG A 73 9.30 3.14 -18.67
N THR A 74 8.38 4.09 -18.73
CA THR A 74 8.49 5.37 -18.01
C THR A 74 8.47 5.17 -16.49
N LEU A 75 7.71 4.20 -16.00
CA LEU A 75 7.63 3.89 -14.58
C LEU A 75 8.85 3.12 -14.06
N ALA A 76 9.38 2.19 -14.85
CA ALA A 76 10.62 1.49 -14.52
C ALA A 76 11.81 2.45 -14.38
N ALA A 77 11.85 3.53 -15.17
CA ALA A 77 12.86 4.57 -15.09
C ALA A 77 12.71 5.49 -13.85
N ASN A 78 11.53 5.50 -13.20
CA ASN A 78 11.22 6.33 -12.03
C ASN A 78 10.96 5.51 -10.77
N ARG A 79 11.58 4.32 -10.63
CA ARG A 79 11.38 3.41 -9.49
C ARG A 79 11.68 4.00 -8.09
N ASP A 80 12.36 5.14 -8.03
CA ASP A 80 12.62 5.90 -6.78
C ASP A 80 11.60 7.04 -6.53
N GLY A 81 10.64 7.24 -7.44
CA GLY A 81 9.67 8.33 -7.41
C GLY A 81 8.46 8.01 -6.55
N LYS A 82 8.20 8.87 -5.55
CA LYS A 82 7.01 8.86 -4.67
C LYS A 82 5.73 8.49 -5.42
N ASP A 83 4.88 7.67 -4.79
CA ASP A 83 3.58 7.22 -5.31
C ASP A 83 2.73 8.35 -5.92
N SER A 84 2.83 9.57 -5.39
CA SER A 84 2.13 10.75 -5.92
C SER A 84 2.53 11.18 -7.34
N ALA A 85 3.76 10.90 -7.78
CA ALA A 85 4.22 11.17 -9.15
C ALA A 85 3.64 10.14 -10.13
N LEU A 86 3.57 8.87 -9.71
CA LEU A 86 2.95 7.78 -10.45
C LEU A 86 1.45 8.05 -10.66
N GLU A 87 0.73 8.42 -9.60
CA GLU A 87 -0.70 8.74 -9.69
C GLU A 87 -0.98 9.86 -10.68
N ARG A 88 -0.17 10.93 -10.64
CA ARG A 88 -0.31 12.06 -11.55
C ARG A 88 -0.07 11.66 -12.99
N LEU A 89 1.00 10.92 -13.26
CA LEU A 89 1.36 10.46 -14.61
C LEU A 89 0.30 9.55 -15.20
N LEU A 90 -0.29 8.64 -14.42
CA LEU A 90 -1.33 7.71 -14.87
C LEU A 90 -2.66 8.42 -15.21
N VAL A 91 -2.99 9.48 -14.48
CA VAL A 91 -4.21 10.26 -14.74
C VAL A 91 -4.00 11.24 -15.90
N GLU A 92 -2.86 11.95 -15.94
CA GLU A 92 -2.55 12.92 -17.01
C GLU A 92 -2.35 12.27 -18.37
N SER A 93 -1.81 11.05 -18.42
CA SER A 93 -1.66 10.27 -19.66
C SER A 93 -2.97 9.66 -20.17
N GLY A 94 -4.08 9.78 -19.42
CA GLY A 94 -5.37 9.21 -19.79
C GLY A 94 -5.44 7.68 -19.71
N ILE A 95 -4.36 7.03 -19.25
CA ILE A 95 -4.25 5.57 -19.11
C ILE A 95 -5.26 5.05 -18.09
N LEU A 96 -5.41 5.77 -16.97
CA LEU A 96 -6.37 5.45 -15.93
C LEU A 96 -7.19 6.68 -15.54
N THR A 97 -8.50 6.48 -15.43
CA THR A 97 -9.34 7.47 -14.75
C THR A 97 -8.98 7.53 -13.28
N ARG A 98 -9.18 8.69 -12.63
CA ARG A 98 -9.02 8.84 -11.17
C ARG A 98 -9.77 7.75 -10.41
N ASN A 99 -10.99 7.41 -10.83
CA ASN A 99 -11.79 6.36 -10.21
C ASN A 99 -11.17 4.96 -10.39
N GLY A 100 -10.64 4.66 -11.58
CA GLY A 100 -9.95 3.40 -11.86
C GLY A 100 -8.69 3.22 -11.02
N LEU A 101 -7.90 4.30 -10.90
CA LEU A 101 -6.70 4.33 -10.05
C LEU A 101 -7.05 4.11 -8.58
N THR A 102 -8.04 4.85 -8.03
CA THR A 102 -8.51 4.66 -6.65
C THR A 102 -8.99 3.22 -6.41
N ALA A 103 -9.71 2.63 -7.37
CA ALA A 103 -10.18 1.24 -7.25
C ALA A 103 -9.01 0.23 -7.30
N ALA A 104 -7.99 0.48 -8.12
CA ALA A 104 -6.79 -0.34 -8.18
C ALA A 104 -5.96 -0.24 -6.88
N ALA A 105 -5.72 0.98 -6.40
CA ALA A 105 -5.04 1.24 -5.13
C ALA A 105 -5.76 0.56 -3.95
N ARG A 106 -7.09 0.71 -3.86
CA ARG A 106 -7.89 0.04 -2.81
C ARG A 106 -7.74 -1.48 -2.85
N ARG A 107 -7.79 -2.09 -4.04
CA ARG A 107 -7.62 -3.55 -4.20
C ARG A 107 -6.21 -4.00 -3.83
N HIS A 108 -5.21 -3.22 -4.21
CA HIS A 108 -3.81 -3.47 -3.83
C HIS A 108 -3.64 -3.43 -2.30
N THR A 109 -4.12 -2.36 -1.65
CA THR A 109 -4.10 -2.21 -0.19
C THR A 109 -4.77 -3.40 0.50
N GLN A 110 -5.96 -3.80 0.05
CA GLN A 110 -6.65 -4.97 0.62
C GLN A 110 -5.83 -6.27 0.50
N ARG A 111 -5.15 -6.50 -0.64
CA ARG A 111 -4.30 -7.67 -0.82
C ARG A 111 -3.09 -7.65 0.10
N VAL A 112 -2.44 -6.50 0.25
CA VAL A 112 -1.27 -6.35 1.12
C VAL A 112 -1.65 -6.55 2.58
N ILE A 113 -2.74 -5.94 3.06
CA ILE A 113 -3.25 -6.15 4.42
C ILE A 113 -3.55 -7.63 4.66
N ALA A 114 -4.23 -8.30 3.73
CA ALA A 114 -4.53 -9.72 3.85
C ALA A 114 -3.28 -10.61 3.90
N LYS A 115 -2.16 -10.19 3.29
CA LYS A 115 -0.87 -10.88 3.40
C LYS A 115 -0.20 -10.60 4.75
N LEU A 116 -0.15 -9.34 5.18
CA LEU A 116 0.47 -8.95 6.45
C LEU A 116 -0.16 -9.67 7.65
N VAL A 117 -1.49 -9.74 7.70
CA VAL A 117 -2.24 -10.48 8.74
C VAL A 117 -1.98 -12.00 8.73
N ARG A 118 -1.41 -12.55 7.65
CA ARG A 118 -1.01 -13.96 7.59
C ARG A 118 0.47 -14.20 7.91
N LEU A 119 1.27 -13.14 7.88
CA LEU A 119 2.72 -13.18 8.07
C LEU A 119 3.14 -12.82 9.50
N GLU A 120 2.26 -12.13 10.23
CA GLU A 120 2.41 -11.88 11.66
C GLU A 120 2.57 -13.14 12.49
#